data_AF-A0A6M4IS95-F1
#
_entry.id   AF-A0A6M4IS95-F1
#
_cell.length_a   1.000
_cell.length_b   1.000
_cell.length_c   1.000
_cell.angle_alpha   90.00
_cell.angle_beta   90.00
_cell.angle_gamma   90.00
#
_symmetry.space_group_name_H-M   'P 1'
#
loop_
_entity.id
_entity.type
_entity.pdbx_description
1 polymer ?
#
loop_
_entity_poly.entity_id
_entity_poly.type
_entity_poly.pdbx_seq_one_letter_code
_entity_poly.pdbx_strand_id
1 'polypeptide(L)' 'MTKPYRLLALVPAVAILGAPWFANRVEPRILGMPFLLGWIVFWVLMTSVVMAIIGALDVRDP' A
#
# COMPACT_ATOMS: atom_id res chain seq x y z
N MET A 1 6.23 18.48 -3.01
CA MET A 1 6.89 17.38 -2.27
C MET A 1 8.15 17.90 -1.59
N THR A 2 8.02 18.75 -0.57
CA THR A 2 9.20 19.39 0.07
C THR A 2 9.77 18.57 1.23
N LYS A 3 8.95 17.70 1.86
CA LYS A 3 9.35 16.88 2.99
C LYS A 3 9.51 15.41 2.57
N PRO A 4 10.61 14.73 2.94
CA PRO A 4 10.96 13.40 2.43
C PRO A 4 9.97 12.31 2.87
N TYR A 5 9.34 12.44 4.03
CA TYR A 5 8.35 11.46 4.52
C TYR A 5 7.11 11.35 3.61
N ARG A 6 6.81 12.36 2.79
CA ARG A 6 5.70 12.26 1.82
C ARG A 6 5.95 11.21 0.73
N LEU A 7 7.21 10.78 0.56
CA LEU A 7 7.55 9.65 -0.30
C LEU A 7 6.98 8.31 0.21
N LEU A 8 6.53 8.23 1.47
CA LEU A 8 5.78 7.07 1.98
C LEU A 8 4.55 6.76 1.12
N ALA A 9 3.95 7.75 0.45
CA ALA A 9 2.83 7.54 -0.47
C ALA A 9 3.20 6.67 -1.69
N LEU A 10 4.49 6.56 -2.03
CA LEU A 10 4.95 5.67 -3.09
C LEU A 10 4.92 4.20 -2.68
N VAL A 11 4.95 3.89 -1.38
CA VAL A 11 4.97 2.51 -0.88
C VAL A 11 3.73 1.72 -1.35
N PRO A 12 2.48 2.16 -1.08
CA PRO A 12 1.30 1.44 -1.57
C PRO A 12 1.22 1.44 -3.10
N ALA A 13 1.64 2.53 -3.76
CA ALA A 13 1.64 2.59 -5.23
C ALA A 13 2.56 1.53 -5.85
N VAL A 14 3.80 1.45 -5.38
CA VAL A 14 4.78 0.45 -5.84
C VAL A 14 4.35 -0.96 -5.47
N ALA A 15 3.76 -1.16 -4.29
CA ALA A 15 3.32 -2.49 -3.87
C ALA A 15 2.11 -3.02 -4.66
N ILE A 16 1.20 -2.15 -5.09
CA ILE A 16 0.06 -2.50 -5.95
C ILE A 16 0.55 -2.69 -7.39
N LEU A 17 1.32 -1.75 -7.92
CA LEU A 17 1.80 -1.82 -9.30
C LEU A 17 2.83 -2.93 -9.50
N GLY A 18 3.65 -3.24 -8.50
CA GLY A 18 4.60 -4.35 -8.52
C GLY A 18 3.96 -5.70 -8.20
N ALA A 19 2.69 -5.74 -7.78
CA ALA A 19 2.02 -6.98 -7.39
C ALA A 19 2.07 -8.07 -8.48
N PRO A 20 1.93 -7.78 -9.79
CA PRO A 20 2.00 -8.83 -10.81
C PRO A 20 3.33 -9.61 -10.85
N TRP A 21 4.44 -9.01 -10.42
CA TRP A 21 5.77 -9.63 -10.47
C TRP A 21 6.02 -10.56 -9.26
N PHE A 22 5.35 -10.31 -8.13
CA PHE A 22 5.60 -11.02 -6.86
C PHE A 22 4.39 -11.80 -6.33
N ALA A 23 3.18 -11.34 -6.64
CA ALA A 23 1.93 -11.80 -6.08
C ALA A 23 0.96 -12.38 -7.12
N ASN A 24 1.33 -12.41 -8.41
CA ASN A 24 0.51 -13.03 -9.46
C ASN A 24 0.57 -14.57 -9.41
N ARG A 25 -0.01 -15.12 -8.35
CA ARG A 25 -0.20 -16.55 -8.15
C ARG A 25 -1.61 -16.78 -7.63
N VAL A 26 -2.20 -17.92 -7.99
CA VAL A 26 -3.54 -18.28 -7.54
C VAL A 26 -3.48 -18.82 -6.11
N GLU A 27 -2.52 -19.70 -5.84
CA GLU A 27 -2.21 -20.23 -4.51
C GLU A 27 -1.02 -19.49 -3.86
N PRO A 28 -1.06 -19.24 -2.53
CA PRO A 28 -2.12 -19.60 -1.59
C PRO A 28 -3.36 -18.69 -1.71
N ARG A 29 -4.55 -19.26 -1.52
CA ARG A 29 -5.78 -18.47 -1.50
C ARG A 29 -5.95 -17.79 -0.16
N ILE A 30 -6.37 -16.53 -0.17
CA ILE A 30 -6.67 -15.75 1.03
C ILE A 30 -8.19 -15.68 1.11
N LEU A 31 -8.85 -16.17 2.16
CA LEU A 31 -10.33 -16.11 2.28
C LEU A 31 -11.09 -16.65 1.04
N GLY A 32 -10.52 -17.62 0.32
CA GLY A 32 -11.10 -18.17 -0.91
C GLY A 32 -10.83 -17.37 -2.19
N MET A 33 -10.25 -16.16 -2.11
CA MET A 33 -9.81 -15.38 -3.26
C MET A 33 -8.35 -15.69 -3.66
N PRO A 34 -7.96 -15.47 -4.93
CA PRO A 34 -6.57 -15.57 -5.37
C PRO A 34 -5.64 -14.68 -4.54
N PHE A 35 -4.39 -15.13 -4.36
CA PHE A 35 -3.38 -14.39 -3.58
C PHE A 35 -3.24 -12.93 -4.05
N LEU A 36 -3.21 -12.72 -5.38
CA LEU A 36 -3.08 -11.38 -5.97
C LEU A 36 -4.19 -10.43 -5.51
N LEU A 37 -5.43 -10.92 -5.44
CA LEU A 37 -6.56 -10.09 -5.02
C LEU A 37 -6.45 -9.73 -3.54
N GLY A 38 -6.13 -10.71 -2.68
CA GLY A 38 -5.92 -10.45 -1.26
C GLY A 38 -4.77 -9.48 -0.99
N TRP A 39 -3.69 -9.58 -1.77
CA TRP A 39 -2.57 -8.64 -1.75
C TRP A 39 -3.00 -7.21 -2.10
N ILE A 40 -3.74 -7.04 -3.21
CA ILE A 40 -4.22 -5.72 -3.64
C ILE A 40 -5.14 -5.11 -2.57
N VAL A 41 -6.10 -5.88 -2.05
CA VAL A 41 -7.03 -5.41 -1.01
C VAL A 41 -6.28 -4.96 0.24
N PHE A 42 -5.29 -5.75 0.70
CA PHE A 42 -4.44 -5.37 1.82
C PHE A 42 -3.75 -4.02 1.58
N TRP A 43 -3.16 -3.81 0.40
CA TRP A 43 -2.45 -2.57 0.09
C TRP A 43 -3.37 -1.37 -0.15
N VAL A 44 -4.61 -1.59 -0.61
CA VAL A 44 -5.64 -0.54 -0.66
C VAL A 44 -5.94 -0.05 0.77
N LEU A 45 -6.12 -0.95 1.74
CA LEU A 45 -6.35 -0.58 3.13
C LEU A 45 -5.12 0.11 3.75
N MET A 46 -3.91 -0.38 3.44
CA MET A 46 -2.66 0.26 3.87
C MET A 46 -2.48 1.67 3.29
N THR A 47 -3.10 1.99 2.16
CA THR A 47 -3.09 3.36 1.62
C THR A 47 -3.72 4.34 2.61
N SER A 48 -4.85 4.00 3.21
CA SER A 48 -5.48 4.82 4.26
C SER A 48 -4.58 5.02 5.47
N VAL A 49 -3.87 3.96 5.89
CA VAL A 49 -2.93 4.02 7.02
C VAL A 49 -1.75 4.95 6.69
N VAL A 50 -1.16 4.80 5.51
CA VAL A 50 -0.05 5.65 5.05
C VAL A 50 -0.48 7.11 4.95
N MET A 51 -1.67 7.38 4.41
CA MET A 51 -2.20 8.75 4.33
C MET A 51 -2.50 9.33 5.72
N ALA A 52 -3.00 8.53 6.66
CA ALA A 52 -3.19 8.95 8.04
C ALA A 52 -1.86 9.32 8.71
N ILE A 53 -0.80 8.53 8.48
CA ILE A 53 0.55 8.82 8.98
C ILE A 53 1.08 10.13 8.37
N ILE A 54 0.99 10.29 7.05
CA ILE A 54 1.43 11.51 6.36
C ILE A 54 0.66 12.72 6.89
N GLY A 55 -0.66 12.61 7.06
CA GLY A 55 -1.49 13.68 7.60
C GLY A 55 -1.10 14.05 9.03
N ALA A 56 -0.84 13.08 9.91
CA ALA A 56 -0.37 13.32 11.26
C ALA A 56 1.00 14.02 11.30
N LEU A 57 1.91 13.66 10.38
CA LEU A 57 3.22 14.29 10.25
C LEU A 57 3.12 15.71 9.67
N ASP A 58 2.25 15.93 8.69
CA ASP A 58 1.99 17.26 8.12
C ASP A 58 1.38 18.22 9.15
N VAL A 59 0.58 17.73 10.11
CA VAL A 59 0.09 18.55 11.24
C VAL A 59 1.21 18.85 12.24
N ARG A 60 2.10 17.89 12.50
CA ARG A 60 3.20 18.04 13.46
C ARG A 60 4.28 19.00 12.96
N ASP A 61 4.55 18.97 11.66
CA ASP A 61 5.49 19.85 10.99
C ASP A 61 4.72 20.72 9.97
N PRO A 62 4.26 21.92 10.36
CA PRO A 62 3.60 22.86 9.45
C PRO A 62 4.45 23.30 8.25
#